data_AF-A0A2A3K2D1-F1
#
_entry.id   AF-A0A2A3K2D1-F1
#
_cell.length_a   1.000
_cell.length_b   1.000
_cell.length_c   1.000
_cell.angle_alpha   90.00
_cell.angle_beta   90.00
_cell.angle_gamma   90.00
#
_symmetry.space_group_name_H-M   'P 1'
#
loop_
_entity.id
_entity.type
_entity.pdbx_description
1 polymer ?
#
loop_
_entity_poly.entity_id
_entity_poly.type
_entity_poly.pdbx_seq_one_letter_code
_entity_poly.pdbx_strand_id
1 'polypeptide(L)' 'MTTSRSTLILAQLFISGCMSFLMTLIFSAIPLHFAAGWTSVWMHHWLAAWPVAFVLSLIVGPLCFKASFLVLRSADRLR' A
#
# COMPACT_ATOMS: atom_id res chain seq x y z
N MET A 1 -15.73 -19.17 6.18
CA MET A 1 -14.79 -18.51 7.10
C MET A 1 -15.30 -17.10 7.35
N THR A 2 -15.98 -16.85 8.47
CA THR A 2 -16.45 -15.51 8.86
C THR A 2 -15.24 -14.73 9.39
N THR A 3 -14.44 -14.17 8.48
CA THR A 3 -13.27 -13.38 8.83
C THR A 3 -13.71 -12.19 9.68
N SER A 4 -13.31 -12.19 10.96
CA SER A 4 -13.61 -11.09 11.87
C SER A 4 -13.06 -9.79 11.29
N ARG A 5 -13.78 -8.67 11.45
CA ARG A 5 -13.31 -7.34 10.99
C ARG A 5 -11.91 -7.04 11.51
N SER A 6 -11.60 -7.48 12.73
CA SER A 6 -10.27 -7.35 13.32
C SER A 6 -9.19 -8.06 12.51
N THR A 7 -9.47 -9.25 11.97
CA THR A 7 -8.55 -9.99 11.11
C THR A 7 -8.32 -9.26 9.79
N LEU A 8 -9.35 -8.65 9.21
CA LEU A 8 -9.20 -7.86 7.97
C LEU A 8 -8.33 -6.62 8.20
N ILE A 9 -8.56 -5.89 9.29
CA ILE A 9 -7.78 -4.69 9.63
C ILE A 9 -6.32 -5.07 9.93
N LEU A 10 -6.11 -6.16 10.68
CA LEU A 10 -4.77 -6.66 10.98
C LEU A 10 -4.04 -7.11 9.71
N ALA A 11 -4.71 -7.86 8.84
CA ALA A 11 -4.14 -8.25 7.55
C ALA A 11 -3.75 -7.01 6.73
N GLN A 12 -4.58 -5.97 6.72
CA GLN A 12 -4.29 -4.73 6.00
C GLN A 12 -3.09 -3.98 6.58
N LEU A 13 -2.92 -4.00 7.90
CA LEU A 13 -1.75 -3.43 8.57
C LEU A 13 -0.46 -4.15 8.17
N PHE A 14 -0.49 -5.49 8.13
CA PHE A 14 0.65 -6.28 7.67
C PHE A 14 0.94 -6.08 6.18
N ILE A 15 -0.07 -6.09 5.33
CA ILE A 15 0.07 -5.91 3.88
C ILE A 15 0.66 -4.52 3.57
N SER A 16 0.11 -3.45 4.15
CA SER A 16 0.63 -2.09 3.96
C SER A 16 2.06 -1.93 4.50
N GLY A 17 2.39 -2.60 5.61
CA GLY A 17 3.75 -2.69 6.15
C GLY A 17 4.73 -3.34 5.19
N CYS A 18 4.46 -4.57 4.76
CA CYS A 18 5.34 -5.32 3.88
C CYS A 18 5.50 -4.67 2.50
N MET A 19 4.42 -4.14 1.93
CA MET A 19 4.43 -3.54 0.59
C MET A 19 5.19 -2.20 0.58
N SER A 20 4.93 -1.33 1.56
CA SER A 20 5.68 -0.06 1.71
C SER A 20 7.16 -0.32 2.03
N PHE A 21 7.48 -1.34 2.83
CA PHE A 21 8.85 -1.75 3.12
C PHE A 21 9.61 -2.15 1.86
N LEU A 22 9.03 -3.03 1.03
CA LEU A 22 9.66 -3.47 -0.22
C LEU A 22 9.85 -2.31 -1.20
N MET A 23 8.82 -1.49 -1.41
CA MET A 23 8.90 -0.36 -2.34
C MET A 23 9.97 0.65 -1.87
N THR A 24 9.94 1.07 -0.61
CA THR A 24 10.95 2.01 -0.07
C THR A 24 12.35 1.42 -0.08
N LEU A 25 12.50 0.10 0.12
CA LEU A 25 13.79 -0.59 0.02
C LEU A 25 14.31 -0.56 -1.42
N ILE A 26 13.50 -0.95 -2.40
CA ILE A 26 13.90 -0.98 -3.82
C ILE A 26 14.20 0.43 -4.33
N PHE A 27 13.31 1.39 -4.08
CA PHE A 27 13.47 2.78 -4.51
C PHE A 27 14.58 3.52 -3.80
N SER A 28 14.97 3.12 -2.60
CA SER A 28 16.15 3.65 -1.94
C SER A 28 17.42 2.94 -2.42
N ALA A 29 17.39 1.62 -2.65
CA ALA A 29 18.57 0.82 -2.99
C ALA A 29 19.10 1.11 -4.39
N ILE A 30 18.20 1.28 -5.38
CA ILE A 30 18.58 1.50 -6.78
C ILE A 30 19.35 2.82 -6.96
N PRO A 31 18.95 3.98 -6.39
CA PRO A 31 19.65 5.24 -6.61
C PRO A 31 20.89 5.41 -5.73
N LEU A 32 20.88 4.86 -4.51
CA LEU A 32 21.99 5.04 -3.56
C LEU A 32 23.06 3.94 -3.66
N HIS A 33 22.85 2.89 -4.47
CA HIS A 33 23.80 1.77 -4.65
C HIS A 33 24.32 1.17 -3.32
N PHE A 34 23.49 1.11 -2.28
CA PHE A 34 23.89 0.69 -0.94
C PHE A 34 25.05 1.51 -0.33
N ALA A 35 25.18 2.79 -0.67
CA ALA A 35 26.15 3.69 -0.09
C ALA A 35 25.98 3.84 1.43
N ALA A 36 27.05 4.26 2.13
CA ALA A 36 27.03 4.48 3.57
C ALA A 36 25.92 5.48 3.96
N GLY A 37 25.01 5.04 4.85
CA GLY A 37 23.84 5.84 5.27
C GLY A 37 22.52 5.47 4.57
N TRP A 38 22.56 4.62 3.55
CA TRP A 38 21.36 4.15 2.83
C TRP A 38 20.29 3.54 3.75
N THR A 39 20.71 2.70 4.69
CA THR A 39 19.80 2.03 5.64
C THR A 39 19.06 3.03 6.52
N SER A 40 19.71 4.12 6.93
CA SER A 40 19.12 5.18 7.75
C SER A 40 18.05 5.95 6.97
N VAL A 41 18.37 6.36 5.73
CA VAL A 41 17.43 7.05 4.83
C VAL A 41 16.23 6.16 4.51
N TRP A 42 16.49 4.90 4.19
CA TRP A 42 15.45 3.92 3.91
C TRP A 42 14.52 3.71 5.11
N MET A 43 15.06 3.51 6.31
CA MET A 43 14.26 3.35 7.53
C MET A 43 13.41 4.58 7.81
N HIS A 44 13.94 5.79 7.62
CA HIS A 44 13.18 7.03 7.79
C HIS A 44 12.02 7.12 6.80
N HIS A 45 12.27 6.80 5.52
CA HIS A 45 11.24 6.79 4.48
C HIS A 45 10.19 5.72 4.72
N TRP A 46 10.59 4.51 5.13
CA TRP A 46 9.67 3.44 5.46
C TRP A 46 8.79 3.79 6.65
N LEU A 47 9.36 4.30 7.74
CA LEU A 47 8.62 4.66 8.95
C LEU A 47 7.61 5.79 8.70
N ALA A 48 7.94 6.73 7.80
CA ALA A 48 7.01 7.78 7.38
C ALA A 48 5.94 7.26 6.41
N ALA A 49 6.31 6.39 5.47
CA ALA A 49 5.41 5.88 4.44
C ALA A 49 4.42 4.83 4.96
N TRP A 50 4.81 3.99 5.93
CA TRP A 50 3.97 2.93 6.47
C TRP A 50 2.63 3.41 7.07
N PRO A 51 2.60 4.35 8.03
CA PRO A 51 1.34 4.83 8.60
C PRO A 51 0.47 5.54 7.56
N VAL A 52 1.10 6.29 6.64
CA VAL A 52 0.40 6.96 5.53
C VAL A 52 -0.25 5.91 4.62
N ALA A 53 0.47 4.86 4.23
CA ALA A 53 -0.03 3.79 3.39
C ALA A 53 -1.17 3.02 4.07
N PHE A 54 -1.06 2.73 5.36
CA PHE A 54 -2.12 2.07 6.13
C PHE A 54 -3.40 2.91 6.14
N VAL A 55 -3.30 4.20 6.51
CA VAL A 55 -4.46 5.11 6.55
C VAL A 55 -5.06 5.28 5.15
N LEU A 56 -4.23 5.50 4.12
CA LEU A 56 -4.70 5.57 2.74
C LEU A 56 -5.42 4.28 2.35
N SER A 57 -4.92 3.11 2.72
CA SER A 57 -5.51 1.84 2.31
C SER A 57 -6.94 1.65 2.84
N LEU A 58 -7.26 2.20 4.01
CA LEU A 58 -8.61 2.21 4.57
C LEU A 58 -9.56 3.11 3.77
N ILE A 59 -9.06 4.21 3.24
CA ILE A 59 -9.83 5.20 2.45
C ILE A 59 -9.92 4.78 0.98
N VAL A 60 -8.82 4.30 0.40
CA VAL A 60 -8.68 3.93 -1.00
C VAL A 60 -9.43 2.64 -1.30
N GLY A 61 -9.53 1.70 -0.35
CA GLY A 61 -10.34 0.48 -0.53
C GLY A 61 -11.73 0.75 -1.11
N PRO A 62 -12.62 1.49 -0.41
CA PRO A 62 -13.95 1.81 -0.92
C PRO A 62 -13.93 2.69 -2.18
N LEU A 63 -12.94 3.57 -2.34
CA LEU A 63 -12.80 4.39 -3.55
C LEU A 63 -12.50 3.55 -4.78
N CYS A 64 -11.57 2.60 -4.69
CA CYS A 64 -11.22 1.68 -5.76
C CYS A 64 -12.40 0.78 -6.12
N PHE A 65 -13.15 0.26 -5.13
CA PHE A 65 -14.36 -0.51 -5.44
C PHE A 65 -15.41 0.32 -6.18
N LYS A 66 -15.63 1.58 -5.78
CA LYS A 66 -16.51 2.50 -6.52
C LYS A 66 -15.99 2.75 -7.94
N ALA A 67 -14.71 3.02 -8.11
CA ALA A 67 -14.10 3.25 -9.41
C ALA A 67 -14.25 2.02 -10.33
N SER A 68 -13.96 0.82 -9.83
CA SER A 68 -14.14 -0.43 -10.58
C SER A 68 -15.59 -0.63 -11.00
N PHE A 69 -16.55 -0.33 -10.12
CA PHE A 69 -17.98 -0.41 -10.47
C PHE A 69 -18.37 0.60 -11.56
N LEU A 70 -17.86 1.83 -11.52
CA LEU A 70 -18.08 2.83 -12.56
C LEU A 70 -17.51 2.39 -13.91
N VAL A 71 -16.31 1.82 -13.91
CA VAL A 71 -15.66 1.31 -15.13
C VAL A 71 -16.44 0.14 -15.71
N LEU A 72 -16.82 -0.84 -14.89
CA LEU A 72 -17.63 -1.99 -15.34
C LEU A 72 -18.99 -1.56 -15.89
N ARG A 73 -19.67 -0.63 -15.22
CA ARG A 73 -20.94 -0.06 -15.73
C ARG A 73 -20.78 0.72 -17.04
N SER A 74 -19.58 1.27 -17.28
CA SER A 74 -19.26 1.95 -18.55
C SER A 74 -18.96 0.94 -19.66
N ALA A 75 -18.30 -0.17 -19.33
CA ALA A 75 -18.02 -1.27 -20.25
C ALA A 75 -19.30 -2.01 -20.68
N ASP A 76 -20.25 -2.24 -19.76
CA ASP A 76 -21.55 -2.84 -20.08
C ASP A 76 -22.44 -1.93 -20.94
N ARG A 77 -22.17 -0.62 -20.97
CA ARG A 77 -22.90 0.33 -21.81
C ARG A 77 -22.43 0.35 -23.27
N LEU A 78 -21.29 -0.28 -23.56
CA LEU A 78 -20.67 -0.36 -24.88
C LEU A 78 -20.82 -1.75 -25.54
N ARG A 79 -21.40 -2.72 -24.82
CA ARG A 79 -21.79 -4.03 -25.33
C ARG A 79 -23.28 -4.05 -25.62
#